data_AF-A0A932J612-F1
#
_entry.id   AF-A0A932J612-F1
#
_cell.length_a   1.000
_cell.length_b   1.000
_cell.length_c   1.000
_cell.angle_alpha   90.00
_cell.angle_beta   90.00
_cell.angle_gamma   90.00
#
_symmetry.space_group_name_H-M   'P 1'
#
loop_
_entity.id
_entity.type
_entity.pdbx_description
1 polymer ?
#
loop_
_entity_poly.entity_id
_entity_poly.type
_entity_poly.pdbx_seq_one_letter_code
_entity_poly.pdbx_strand_id
1 'polypeptide(L)'
;MRTSLISLAIAALALSPAWAASPAKKTSPEIEAVKKAIGKASCDSNDQCKAVPMGAKACGGPEFFLAYSTKGEHAAKIPDLATNHRIAREKEIAANGEMSDCKMLTDPGAQCVANKCVLKPEPKASASASAS
;
A
#
# COMPACT_ATOMS: atom_id res chain seq x y z
N MET A 1 26.04 70.73 19.08
CA MET A 1 25.63 69.43 19.66
C MET A 1 25.31 68.48 18.51
N ARG A 2 25.90 67.29 18.54
CA ARG A 2 25.89 66.28 17.46
C ARG A 2 24.65 65.41 17.61
N THR A 3 23.85 65.24 16.56
CA THR A 3 22.87 64.15 16.47
C THR A 3 23.11 63.38 15.17
N SER A 4 23.51 62.13 15.36
CA SER A 4 23.96 61.17 14.36
C SER A 4 22.85 60.74 13.41
N LEU A 5 23.26 60.54 12.15
CA LEU A 5 22.58 59.78 11.12
C LEU A 5 22.47 58.31 11.54
N ILE A 6 21.26 57.74 11.51
CA ILE A 6 21.04 56.28 11.62
C ILE A 6 20.46 55.81 10.28
N SER A 7 21.31 55.13 9.53
CA SER A 7 20.98 54.44 8.28
C SER A 7 20.03 53.28 8.55
N LEU A 8 18.83 53.30 7.97
CA LEU A 8 17.96 52.12 7.89
C LEU A 8 18.49 51.21 6.76
N ALA A 9 19.19 50.14 7.15
CA ALA A 9 19.45 49.01 6.27
C ALA A 9 18.16 48.16 6.17
N ILE A 10 17.48 48.23 5.04
CA ILE A 10 16.35 47.33 4.71
C ILE A 10 16.96 45.98 4.33
N ALA A 11 17.00 45.05 5.28
CA ALA A 11 17.36 43.67 5.02
C ALA A 11 16.21 42.98 4.28
N ALA A 12 16.44 42.60 3.03
CA ALA A 12 15.50 41.83 2.22
C ALA A 12 15.33 40.42 2.80
N LEU A 13 14.19 40.16 3.45
CA LEU A 13 13.76 38.79 3.74
C LEU A 13 13.20 38.17 2.46
N ALA A 14 14.01 37.35 1.81
CA ALA A 14 13.54 36.43 0.78
C ALA A 14 12.64 35.36 1.43
N LEU A 15 11.32 35.56 1.38
CA LEU A 15 10.34 34.51 1.66
C LEU A 15 10.31 33.56 0.47
N SER A 16 11.11 32.49 0.53
CA SER A 16 10.92 31.34 -0.36
C SER A 16 9.60 30.65 -0.01
N PRO A 17 8.71 30.37 -0.99
CA PRO A 17 7.57 29.50 -0.73
C PRO A 17 8.12 28.11 -0.44
N ALA A 18 7.83 27.59 0.75
CA ALA A 18 8.07 26.20 1.07
C ALA A 18 7.21 25.34 0.14
N TRP A 19 7.80 24.88 -0.95
CA TRP A 19 7.24 23.82 -1.77
C TRP A 19 7.13 22.59 -0.85
N ALA A 20 5.91 22.31 -0.41
CA ALA A 20 5.61 21.22 0.49
C ALA A 20 6.12 19.92 -0.14
N ALA A 21 7.16 19.34 0.48
CA ALA A 21 7.61 18.00 0.14
C ALA A 21 6.41 17.05 0.32
N SER A 22 6.03 16.36 -0.75
CA SER A 22 5.00 15.32 -0.68
C SER A 22 5.41 14.26 0.34
N PRO A 23 4.51 13.81 1.23
CA PRO A 23 4.85 12.73 2.13
C PRO A 23 5.14 11.47 1.32
N ALA A 24 6.40 11.04 1.31
CA ALA A 24 6.78 9.73 0.83
C ALA A 24 5.91 8.69 1.56
N LYS A 25 5.22 7.84 0.79
CA LYS A 25 4.33 6.77 1.25
C LYS A 25 5.06 5.91 2.29
N LYS A 26 4.89 6.21 3.58
CA LYS A 26 5.45 5.41 4.68
C LYS A 26 4.77 4.05 4.61
N THR A 27 5.54 2.98 4.43
CA THR A 27 5.03 1.61 4.61
C THR A 27 4.45 1.51 6.02
N SER A 28 3.15 1.24 6.13
CA SER A 28 2.49 1.24 7.44
C SER A 28 3.02 0.06 8.29
N PRO A 29 3.11 0.21 9.62
CA PRO A 29 3.56 -0.86 10.52
C PRO A 29 2.83 -2.19 10.31
N GLU A 30 1.55 -2.13 9.98
CA GLU A 30 0.70 -3.30 9.72
C GLU A 30 1.12 -4.05 8.45
N ILE A 31 1.54 -3.35 7.39
CA ILE A 31 2.05 -4.00 6.17
C ILE A 31 3.30 -4.82 6.51
N GLU A 32 4.21 -4.25 7.29
CA GLU A 32 5.43 -4.95 7.71
C GLU A 32 5.13 -6.12 8.65
N ALA A 33 4.13 -5.97 9.53
CA ALA A 33 3.66 -7.07 10.36
C ALA A 33 3.07 -8.22 9.53
N VAL A 34 2.29 -7.92 8.49
CA VAL A 34 1.77 -8.93 7.56
C VAL A 34 2.92 -9.63 6.83
N LYS A 35 3.86 -8.89 6.24
CA LYS A 35 5.03 -9.47 5.55
C LYS A 35 5.85 -10.38 6.47
N LYS A 36 6.05 -9.96 7.72
CA LYS A 36 6.75 -10.78 8.73
C LYS A 36 5.99 -12.06 9.06
N ALA A 37 4.65 -11.97 9.20
CA ALA A 37 3.80 -13.13 9.46
C ALA A 37 3.76 -14.12 8.26
N ILE A 38 3.85 -13.62 7.03
CA ILE A 38 3.96 -14.44 5.81
C ILE A 38 5.29 -15.22 5.79
N GLY A 39 6.39 -14.55 6.14
CA GLY A 39 7.72 -15.16 6.17
C GLY A 39 8.12 -15.77 4.82
N LYS A 40 8.47 -17.06 4.83
CA LYS A 40 8.89 -17.78 3.61
C LYS A 40 7.75 -18.14 2.67
N ALA A 41 6.50 -18.14 3.15
CA ALA A 41 5.33 -18.62 2.42
C ALA A 41 5.50 -20.02 1.82
N SER A 42 6.20 -20.93 2.52
CA SER A 42 6.47 -22.28 2.02
C SER A 42 5.20 -23.13 1.94
N CYS A 43 5.08 -23.96 0.90
CA CYS A 43 3.91 -24.81 0.67
C CYS A 43 4.31 -26.16 0.06
N ASP A 44 3.44 -27.16 0.28
CA ASP A 44 3.51 -28.50 -0.30
C ASP A 44 2.38 -28.73 -1.33
N SER A 45 1.25 -28.00 -1.19
CA SER A 45 0.10 -28.10 -2.10
C SER A 45 -0.62 -26.76 -2.26
N ASN A 46 -1.45 -26.65 -3.30
CA ASN A 46 -2.21 -25.43 -3.59
C ASN A 46 -3.21 -25.06 -2.49
N ASP A 47 -3.76 -26.02 -1.76
CA ASP A 47 -4.78 -25.79 -0.74
C ASP A 47 -4.26 -24.98 0.45
N GLN A 48 -2.94 -25.02 0.65
CA GLN A 48 -2.23 -24.23 1.66
C GLN A 48 -2.08 -22.77 1.27
N CYS A 49 -2.20 -22.42 -0.01
CA CYS A 49 -1.97 -21.06 -0.48
C CYS A 49 -3.26 -20.24 -0.50
N LYS A 50 -3.23 -19.09 0.17
CA LYS A 50 -4.34 -18.13 0.24
C LYS A 50 -3.85 -16.75 -0.20
N ALA A 51 -4.77 -15.94 -0.70
CA ALA A 51 -4.54 -14.53 -0.95
C ALA A 51 -5.19 -13.71 0.16
N VAL A 52 -4.54 -12.64 0.61
CA VAL A 52 -5.09 -11.68 1.57
C VAL A 52 -5.17 -10.30 0.93
N PRO A 53 -6.32 -9.61 0.98
CA PRO A 53 -6.46 -8.25 0.49
C PRO A 53 -5.72 -7.26 1.40
N MET A 54 -5.04 -6.29 0.83
CA MET A 54 -4.26 -5.27 1.54
C MET A 54 -4.68 -3.86 1.15
N GLY A 55 -4.82 -3.01 2.16
CA GLY A 55 -5.14 -1.60 2.01
C GLY A 55 -6.62 -1.35 1.68
N ALA A 56 -6.92 -0.11 1.30
CA ALA A 56 -8.23 0.31 0.85
C ALA A 56 -8.08 1.37 -0.26
N LYS A 57 -9.03 1.40 -1.18
CA LYS A 57 -9.18 2.46 -2.19
C LYS A 57 -10.39 3.31 -1.89
N ALA A 58 -10.39 4.57 -2.32
CA ALA A 58 -11.49 5.50 -2.08
C ALA A 58 -12.83 5.05 -2.68
N CYS A 59 -12.81 4.42 -3.87
CA CYS A 59 -14.04 3.86 -4.48
C CYS A 59 -14.34 2.43 -3.97
N GLY A 60 -13.67 1.95 -2.92
CA GLY A 60 -13.81 0.61 -2.38
C GLY A 60 -12.83 -0.42 -2.95
N GLY A 61 -12.71 -1.55 -2.24
CA GLY A 61 -11.78 -2.63 -2.57
C GLY A 61 -10.34 -2.42 -2.05
N PRO A 62 -9.50 -3.46 -2.13
CA PRO A 62 -8.11 -3.39 -1.70
C PRO A 62 -7.23 -2.67 -2.71
N GLU A 63 -6.05 -2.24 -2.25
CA GLU A 63 -5.00 -1.67 -3.12
C GLU A 63 -4.21 -2.78 -3.83
N PHE A 64 -4.03 -3.94 -3.20
CA PHE A 64 -3.34 -5.11 -3.75
C PHE A 64 -3.66 -6.37 -2.92
N PHE A 65 -3.16 -7.53 -3.38
CA PHE A 65 -3.21 -8.80 -2.64
C PHE A 65 -1.81 -9.28 -2.31
N LEU A 66 -1.68 -10.08 -1.25
CA LEU A 66 -0.46 -10.84 -0.93
C LEU A 66 -0.79 -12.33 -0.83
N ALA A 67 0.11 -13.17 -1.35
CA ALA A 67 0.02 -14.61 -1.17
C ALA A 67 0.66 -15.05 0.15
N TYR A 68 0.02 -15.96 0.86
CA TYR A 68 0.56 -16.56 2.08
C TYR A 68 0.23 -18.05 2.16
N SER A 69 0.99 -18.76 2.98
CA SER A 69 0.77 -20.18 3.25
C SER A 69 0.12 -20.38 4.61
N THR A 70 -0.93 -21.21 4.67
CA THR A 70 -1.54 -21.67 5.93
C THR A 70 -0.62 -22.57 6.75
N LYS A 71 0.46 -23.09 6.15
CA LYS A 71 1.52 -23.84 6.85
C LYS A 71 2.39 -22.95 7.74
N GLY A 72 2.37 -21.63 7.54
CA GLY A 72 3.18 -20.69 8.32
C GLY A 72 2.72 -20.61 9.78
N GLU A 73 3.68 -20.53 10.71
CA GLU A 73 3.44 -20.45 12.15
C GLU A 73 2.47 -19.32 12.55
N HIS A 74 2.48 -18.21 11.81
CA HIS A 74 1.67 -17.03 12.08
C HIS A 74 0.54 -16.82 11.08
N ALA A 75 0.23 -17.82 10.25
CA ALA A 75 -0.75 -17.69 9.18
C ALA A 75 -2.13 -17.26 9.70
N ALA A 76 -2.53 -17.72 10.89
CA ALA A 76 -3.79 -17.34 11.52
C ALA A 76 -3.91 -15.85 11.87
N LYS A 77 -2.79 -15.13 12.03
CA LYS A 77 -2.77 -13.69 12.38
C LYS A 77 -2.91 -12.78 11.15
N ILE A 78 -2.65 -13.30 9.96
CA ILE A 78 -2.57 -12.51 8.72
C ILE A 78 -3.89 -11.80 8.40
N PRO A 79 -5.08 -12.45 8.48
CA PRO A 79 -6.35 -11.79 8.19
C PRO A 79 -6.64 -10.58 9.10
N ASP A 80 -6.33 -10.71 10.40
CA ASP A 80 -6.56 -9.63 11.37
C ASP A 80 -5.61 -8.46 11.13
N LEU A 81 -4.33 -8.74 10.87
CA LEU A 81 -3.33 -7.71 10.55
C LEU A 81 -3.71 -6.95 9.26
N ALA A 82 -4.17 -7.66 8.24
CA ALA A 82 -4.64 -7.06 7.00
C ALA A 82 -5.91 -6.21 7.21
N THR A 83 -6.84 -6.68 8.04
CA THR A 83 -8.05 -5.92 8.41
C THR A 83 -7.71 -4.64 9.15
N ASN A 84 -6.78 -4.70 10.10
CA ASN A 84 -6.32 -3.51 10.83
C ASN A 84 -5.67 -2.49 9.87
N HIS A 85 -4.85 -2.96 8.93
CA HIS A 85 -4.28 -2.10 7.90
C HIS A 85 -5.36 -1.44 7.03
N ARG A 86 -6.38 -2.21 6.61
CA ARG A 86 -7.49 -1.69 5.81
C ARG A 86 -8.24 -0.58 6.54
N ILE A 87 -8.59 -0.78 7.80
CA ILE A 87 -9.27 0.23 8.63
C ILE A 87 -8.42 1.50 8.76
N ALA A 88 -7.10 1.36 8.92
CA ALA A 88 -6.20 2.51 8.98
C ALA A 88 -6.21 3.29 7.66
N ARG A 89 -6.12 2.61 6.51
CA ARG A 89 -6.20 3.26 5.20
C ARG A 89 -7.53 3.92 4.91
N GLU A 90 -8.65 3.30 5.28
CA GLU A 90 -9.98 3.91 5.13
C GLU A 90 -10.10 5.22 5.91
N LYS A 91 -9.52 5.30 7.12
CA LYS A 91 -9.48 6.54 7.91
C LYS A 91 -8.62 7.62 7.24
N GLU A 92 -7.47 7.24 6.70
CA GLU A 92 -6.59 8.19 5.99
C GLU A 92 -7.26 8.75 4.74
N ILE A 93 -7.91 7.90 3.94
CA ILE A 93 -8.68 8.32 2.76
C ILE A 93 -9.76 9.33 3.15
N ALA A 94 -10.52 9.03 4.21
CA ALA A 94 -11.58 9.91 4.69
C ALA A 94 -11.04 11.25 5.21
N ALA A 95 -9.90 11.24 5.90
CA ALA A 95 -9.26 12.45 6.41
C ALA A 95 -8.70 13.34 5.30
N ASN A 96 -8.16 12.72 4.24
CA ASN A 96 -7.45 13.42 3.17
C ASN A 96 -8.31 13.72 1.94
N GLY A 97 -9.53 13.18 1.86
CA GLY A 97 -10.39 13.34 0.68
C GLY A 97 -9.80 12.71 -0.59
N GLU A 98 -9.12 11.57 -0.45
CA GLU A 98 -8.42 10.93 -1.57
C GLU A 98 -9.40 10.43 -2.64
N MET A 99 -8.98 10.51 -3.90
CA MET A 99 -9.69 9.97 -5.05
C MET A 99 -8.92 8.78 -5.63
N SER A 100 -9.62 7.81 -6.22
CA SER A 100 -9.02 6.63 -6.83
C SER A 100 -9.47 6.48 -8.29
N ASP A 101 -8.80 5.61 -9.05
CA ASP A 101 -9.15 5.26 -10.43
C ASP A 101 -10.42 4.39 -10.56
N CYS A 102 -11.09 4.14 -9.44
CA CYS A 102 -12.25 3.27 -9.28
C CYS A 102 -12.13 1.87 -9.94
N LYS A 103 -10.91 1.36 -10.10
CA LYS A 103 -10.68 -0.03 -10.51
C LYS A 103 -10.84 -0.98 -9.33
N MET A 104 -11.76 -1.93 -9.44
CA MET A 104 -11.94 -2.99 -8.45
C MET A 104 -10.98 -4.14 -8.74
N LEU A 105 -10.16 -4.51 -7.77
CA LEU A 105 -9.32 -5.70 -7.85
C LEU A 105 -10.11 -6.92 -7.38
N THR A 106 -10.19 -7.94 -8.22
CA THR A 106 -10.75 -9.25 -7.85
C THR A 106 -9.69 -10.07 -7.13
N ASP A 107 -10.09 -10.89 -6.17
CA ASP A 107 -9.17 -11.84 -5.53
C ASP A 107 -8.64 -12.84 -6.57
N PRO A 108 -7.33 -12.82 -6.90
CA PRO A 108 -6.76 -13.76 -7.85
C PRO A 108 -6.64 -15.17 -7.24
N GLY A 109 -6.75 -15.31 -5.92
CA GLY A 109 -6.32 -16.49 -5.18
C GLY A 109 -4.81 -16.68 -5.22
N ALA A 110 -4.34 -17.79 -4.66
CA ALA A 110 -2.93 -18.16 -4.65
C ALA A 110 -2.73 -19.63 -5.04
N GLN A 111 -1.50 -19.97 -5.42
CA GLN A 111 -1.07 -21.31 -5.79
C GLN A 111 0.35 -21.59 -5.32
N CYS A 112 0.68 -22.87 -5.15
CA CYS A 112 2.00 -23.32 -4.76
C CYS A 112 2.88 -23.50 -6.00
N VAL A 113 3.93 -22.70 -6.13
CA VAL A 113 4.89 -22.78 -7.24
C VAL A 113 6.29 -22.85 -6.65
N ALA A 114 7.04 -23.88 -7.02
CA ALA A 114 8.40 -24.12 -6.49
C ALA A 114 8.46 -24.06 -4.95
N ASN A 115 7.50 -24.70 -4.28
CA ASN A 115 7.35 -24.74 -2.81
C ASN A 115 7.14 -23.37 -2.14
N LYS A 116 6.65 -22.37 -2.90
CA LYS A 116 6.32 -21.04 -2.40
C LYS A 116 4.93 -20.62 -2.87
N CYS A 117 4.13 -20.07 -1.97
CA CYS A 117 2.84 -19.49 -2.35
C CYS A 117 3.05 -18.20 -3.14
N VAL A 118 2.43 -18.14 -4.30
CA VAL A 118 2.39 -16.97 -5.20
C VAL A 118 0.94 -16.70 -5.60
N LEU A 119 0.62 -15.45 -5.93
CA LEU A 119 -0.70 -15.12 -6.47
C LEU A 119 -0.89 -15.83 -7.82
N LYS A 120 -2.11 -16.24 -8.12
CA LYS A 120 -2.41 -16.74 -9.47
C LYS A 120 -2.26 -15.58 -10.46
N PRO A 121 -1.74 -15.83 -11.67
CA PRO A 121 -1.74 -14.80 -12.70
C PRO A 121 -3.19 -14.39 -13.01
N GLU A 122 -3.43 -13.09 -13.12
CA GLU A 122 -4.74 -12.61 -13.58
C GLU A 122 -5.01 -13.20 -14.97
N PRO A 123 -6.24 -13.69 -15.23
CA PRO A 123 -6.63 -14.05 -16.59
C PRO A 123 -6.47 -12.79 -17.44
N LYS A 124 -5.58 -12.80 -18.43
CA LYS A 124 -5.42 -11.67 -19.34
C LYS A 124 -6.78 -11.36 -19.97
N ALA A 125 -7.41 -10.27 -19.56
CA ALA A 125 -8.42 -9.60 -20.37
C ALA A 125 -7.74 -8.92 -21.57
N SER A 126 -7.08 -9.70 -22.43
CA SER A 126 -6.45 -9.29 -23.70
C SER A 126 -5.84 -10.50 -24.39
N ALA A 127 -6.70 -11.40 -24.86
CA ALA A 127 -6.47 -12.17 -26.07
C ALA A 127 -7.43 -11.69 -27.18
N SER A 128 -7.90 -10.44 -27.12
CA SER A 128 -8.69 -9.78 -28.17
C SER A 128 -7.78 -9.14 -29.24
N ALA A 129 -6.69 -9.81 -29.58
CA ALA A 129 -5.81 -9.41 -30.68
C ALA A 129 -5.54 -10.59 -31.62
N SER A 130 -6.59 -11.32 -32.00
CA SER A 130 -6.64 -12.10 -33.26
C SER A 130 -8.08 -12.58 -33.49
N ALA A 131 -8.84 -11.93 -34.39
CA ALA A 131 -9.73 -12.57 -35.37
C ALA A 131 -10.75 -11.57 -35.94
N SER A 132 -10.70 -11.45 -37.28
CA SER A 132 -11.65 -10.82 -38.23
C SER A 132 -11.40 -9.36 -38.59
#